data_AF-A0AAV1RF17-F1
#
_entry.id   AF-A0AAV1RF17-F1
#
_cell.length_a   1.000
_cell.length_b   1.000
_cell.length_c   1.000
_cell.angle_alpha   90.00
_cell.angle_beta   90.00
_cell.angle_gamma   90.00
#
_symmetry.space_group_name_H-M   'P 1'
#
loop_
_entity.id
_entity.type
_entity.pdbx_description
1 polymer ?
#
loop_
_entity_poly.entity_id
_entity_poly.type
_entity_poly.pdbx_seq_one_letter_code
_entity_poly.pdbx_strand_id
1 'polypeptide(L)' 'MSATGHQGNPKISSDNWRSEETTQIQARDSGLERNQKEAVEAYLVGMFEDTNLCAIHSKRVIIMPKDIQLTIRIRGEKA' A
#
# COMPACT_ATOMS: atom_id res chain seq x y z
N MET A 1 -29.55 -8.59 59.51
CA MET A 1 -28.30 -7.79 59.39
C MET A 1 -27.55 -8.37 58.19
N SER A 2 -27.78 -7.78 57.01
CA SER A 2 -27.36 -8.34 55.73
C SER A 2 -25.99 -7.82 55.35
N ALA A 3 -25.01 -8.72 55.20
CA ALA A 3 -23.68 -8.41 54.67
C ALA A 3 -23.68 -8.59 53.16
N THR A 4 -23.99 -7.54 52.41
CA THR A 4 -23.80 -7.51 50.95
C THR A 4 -22.37 -7.05 50.65
N GLY A 5 -21.48 -8.02 50.44
CA GLY A 5 -20.15 -7.79 49.91
C GLY A 5 -20.23 -7.17 48.51
N HIS A 6 -19.70 -5.96 48.36
CA HIS A 6 -19.47 -5.35 47.05
C HIS A 6 -18.33 -6.09 46.35
N GLN A 7 -18.65 -7.04 45.47
CA GLN A 7 -17.68 -7.54 44.50
C GLN A 7 -17.35 -6.39 43.54
N GLY A 8 -16.12 -5.90 43.62
CA GLY A 8 -15.57 -4.93 42.68
C GLY A 8 -15.56 -5.52 41.27
N ASN A 9 -16.24 -4.84 40.36
CA ASN A 9 -16.26 -5.17 38.95
C ASN A 9 -14.83 -5.02 38.37
N PRO A 10 -14.26 -6.03 37.68
CA PRO A 10 -12.95 -5.86 37.05
C PRO A 10 -13.07 -4.77 35.97
N LYS A 11 -12.30 -3.70 36.13
CA LYS A 11 -12.21 -2.63 35.12
C LYS A 11 -11.53 -3.23 33.89
N ILE A 12 -12.33 -3.67 32.93
CA ILE A 12 -11.85 -3.92 31.56
C ILE A 12 -11.45 -2.54 31.04
N SER A 13 -10.16 -2.26 31.07
CA SER A 13 -9.61 -1.05 30.45
C SER A 13 -9.95 -1.10 28.97
N SER A 14 -10.64 -0.08 28.47
CA SER A 14 -11.06 0.08 27.07
C SER A 14 -9.90 -0.01 26.08
N ASP A 15 -8.67 0.07 26.59
CA ASP A 15 -7.46 0.22 25.79
C ASP A 15 -6.82 -1.14 25.45
N ASN A 16 -7.30 -2.26 26.00
CA ASN A 16 -6.64 -3.57 25.86
C ASN A 16 -7.27 -4.55 24.85
N TRP A 17 -8.35 -4.18 24.15
CA TRP A 17 -8.92 -5.03 23.08
C TRP A 17 -8.06 -5.03 21.81
N ARG A 18 -7.24 -4.00 21.61
CA ARG A 18 -6.72 -3.62 20.29
C ARG A 18 -5.29 -4.10 19.99
N SER A 19 -4.61 -4.80 20.88
CA SER A 19 -3.19 -5.18 20.72
C SER A 19 -2.98 -6.63 20.30
N GLU A 20 -3.82 -7.56 20.77
CA GLU A 20 -3.67 -8.99 20.47
C GLU A 20 -4.36 -9.37 19.13
N GLU A 21 -5.49 -8.74 18.79
CA GLU A 21 -6.17 -8.96 17.50
C GLU A 21 -5.44 -8.30 16.32
N THR A 22 -4.83 -7.13 16.54
CA THR A 22 -4.10 -6.41 15.48
C THR A 22 -2.88 -7.19 15.01
N THR A 23 -2.18 -7.87 15.91
CA THR A 23 -1.01 -8.68 15.58
C THR A 23 -1.37 -9.90 14.71
N GLN A 24 -2.54 -10.52 14.93
CA GLN A 24 -2.99 -11.66 14.11
C GLN A 24 -3.54 -11.24 12.74
N ILE A 25 -4.15 -10.06 12.63
CA ILE A 25 -4.60 -9.49 11.34
C ILE A 25 -3.38 -9.13 10.48
N GLN A 26 -2.36 -8.49 11.06
CA GLN A 26 -1.14 -8.08 10.34
C GLN A 26 -0.33 -9.24 9.74
N ALA A 27 -0.32 -10.40 10.39
CA ALA A 27 0.38 -11.58 9.87
C ALA A 27 -0.28 -12.15 8.60
N ARG A 28 -1.60 -12.00 8.45
CA ARG A 28 -2.39 -12.51 7.32
C ARG A 28 -2.39 -11.56 6.10
N ASP A 29 -2.22 -10.25 6.35
CA ASP A 29 -2.23 -9.22 5.30
C ASP A 29 -0.91 -9.13 4.51
N SER A 30 0.18 -9.71 5.05
CA SER A 30 1.51 -9.66 4.44
C SER A 30 1.60 -10.24 3.02
N GLY A 31 0.74 -11.21 2.67
CA GLY A 31 0.69 -11.78 1.32
C GLY A 31 0.03 -10.86 0.29
N LEU A 32 -1.02 -10.13 0.69
CA LEU A 32 -1.72 -9.21 -0.20
C LEU A 32 -0.88 -7.95 -0.46
N GLU A 33 -0.24 -7.42 0.58
CA GLU A 33 0.66 -6.27 0.44
C GLU A 33 1.86 -6.60 -0.46
N ARG A 34 2.45 -7.80 -0.34
CA ARG A 34 3.52 -8.26 -1.23
C ARG A 34 3.08 -8.33 -2.68
N ASN A 35 1.92 -8.93 -2.96
CA ASN A 35 1.39 -9.02 -4.32
C ASN A 35 1.12 -7.63 -4.92
N GLN A 36 0.63 -6.68 -4.13
CA GLN A 36 0.44 -5.30 -4.58
C GLN A 36 1.77 -4.61 -4.90
N LYS A 37 2.80 -4.80 -4.06
CA LYS A 37 4.14 -4.25 -4.30
C LYS A 37 4.74 -4.81 -5.58
N GLU A 38 4.72 -6.13 -5.75
CA GLU A 38 5.22 -6.80 -6.95
C GLU A 38 4.47 -6.35 -8.21
N ALA A 39 3.15 -6.20 -8.15
CA ALA A 39 2.35 -5.70 -9.27
C ALA A 39 2.69 -4.24 -9.63
N VAL A 40 2.86 -3.37 -8.62
CA VAL A 40 3.26 -1.96 -8.84
C VAL A 40 4.67 -1.87 -9.41
N GLU A 41 5.61 -2.66 -8.90
CA GLU A 41 6.98 -2.70 -9.44
C GLU A 41 7.00 -3.15 -10.89
N ALA A 42 6.32 -4.25 -11.22
CA ALA A 42 6.22 -4.75 -12.59
C ALA A 42 5.61 -3.69 -13.54
N TYR A 43 4.56 -3.00 -13.09
CA TYR A 43 3.94 -1.92 -13.85
C TYR A 43 4.90 -0.75 -14.08
N LEU A 44 5.57 -0.27 -13.02
CA LEU A 44 6.48 0.87 -13.10
C LEU A 44 7.71 0.55 -13.96
N VAL A 45 8.27 -0.66 -13.85
CA VAL A 45 9.39 -1.10 -14.68
C VAL A 45 9.00 -1.02 -16.16
N GLY A 46 7.89 -1.65 -16.56
CA GLY A 46 7.43 -1.60 -17.95
C GLY A 46 7.07 -0.18 -18.41
N MET A 47 6.49 0.65 -17.53
CA MET A 47 6.20 2.05 -17.85
C MET A 47 7.48 2.88 -18.08
N PHE A 48 8.52 2.65 -17.28
CA PHE A 48 9.80 3.35 -17.45
C PHE A 48 10.59 2.86 -18.66
N GLU A 49 10.46 1.60 -19.07
CA GLU A 49 11.00 1.10 -20.34
C GLU A 49 10.43 1.87 -21.54
N ASP A 50 9.11 2.02 -21.62
CA ASP A 50 8.46 2.80 -22.68
C ASP A 50 8.82 4.29 -22.63
N THR A 51 8.91 4.83 -21.41
CA THR A 51 9.32 6.22 -21.19
C THR A 51 10.76 6.47 -21.65
N ASN A 52 11.65 5.51 -21.42
CA ASN A 52 13.02 5.55 -21.92
C ASN A 52 13.06 5.53 -23.46
N LEU A 53 12.23 4.69 -24.10
CA LEU A 53 12.08 4.69 -25.56
C LEU A 53 11.62 6.06 -26.09
N CYS A 54 10.69 6.73 -25.40
CA CYS A 54 10.24 8.08 -25.76
C CYS A 54 11.37 9.14 -25.64
N ALA A 55 12.21 9.03 -24.61
CA ALA A 55 13.38 9.90 -24.44
C ALA A 55 14.41 9.68 -25.56
N ILE A 56 14.72 8.42 -25.88
CA ILE A 56 15.65 8.03 -26.95
C ILE A 56 15.13 8.46 -28.32
N HIS A 57 13.82 8.30 -28.58
CA HIS A 57 13.18 8.79 -29.81
C HIS A 57 13.42 10.30 -30.02
N SER A 58 13.46 11.05 -28.93
CA SER A 58 13.77 12.49 -28.92
C SER A 58 15.27 12.81 -28.87
N LYS A 59 16.17 11.83 -29.07
CA LYS A 59 17.64 11.96 -28.98
C LYS A 59 18.14 12.43 -27.60
N ARG A 60 17.48 12.00 -26.52
CA ARG A 60 17.86 12.31 -25.14
C ARG A 60 18.13 11.04 -24.36
N VAL A 61 18.98 11.15 -23.32
CA VAL A 61 19.26 10.08 -22.35
C VAL A 61 18.60 10.33 -20.99
N ILE A 62 18.13 11.56 -20.74
CA ILE A 62 17.45 11.94 -19.51
C ILE A 62 15.93 11.88 -19.75
N ILE A 63 15.25 11.08 -18.93
CA ILE A 63 13.79 11.01 -18.88
C ILE A 63 13.22 12.30 -18.29
N MET A 64 12.17 12.83 -18.92
CA MET A 64 11.45 14.01 -18.45
C MET A 64 9.97 13.72 -18.23
N PRO A 65 9.25 14.54 -17.43
CA PRO A 65 7.81 14.37 -17.21
C PRO A 65 6.97 14.30 -18.50
N LYS A 66 7.40 15.00 -19.57
CA LYS A 66 6.73 14.93 -20.88
C LYS A 66 6.82 13.56 -21.55
N ASP A 67 7.86 12.78 -21.27
CA ASP A 67 8.01 11.42 -21.81
C ASP A 67 7.01 10.49 -21.12
N ILE A 68 6.85 10.63 -19.79
CA ILE A 68 5.86 9.88 -19.02
C ILE A 68 4.44 10.22 -19.48
N GLN A 69 4.14 11.52 -19.65
CA GLN A 69 2.84 11.97 -20.16
C GLN A 69 2.55 11.42 -21.56
N LEU A 70 3.57 11.35 -22.42
CA LEU A 70 3.44 10.76 -23.75
C LEU A 70 3.18 9.26 -23.67
N THR A 71 3.93 8.53 -22.84
CA THR A 71 3.74 7.08 -22.60
C THR A 71 2.32 6.78 -22.15
N ILE A 72 1.81 7.48 -21.12
CA ILE A 72 0.44 7.32 -20.60
C ILE A 72 -0.58 7.57 -21.72
N ARG A 73 -0.38 8.64 -22.51
CA ARG A 73 -1.25 8.97 -23.63
C ARG A 73 -1.26 7.89 -24.73
N ILE A 74 -0.11 7.32 -25.06
CA ILE A 74 0.01 6.26 -26.08
C ILE A 74 -0.62 4.95 -25.56
N ARG A 75 -0.42 4.61 -24.29
CA ARG A 75 -1.02 3.43 -23.65
C ARG A 75 -2.54 3.51 -23.51
N GLY A 76 -3.12 4.71 -23.64
CA GLY A 76 -4.55 4.93 -23.45
C GLY A 76 -4.99 4.83 -21.99
N GLU A 77 -4.04 4.89 -21.06
CA GLU A 77 -4.29 4.96 -19.62
C GLU A 77 -4.90 6.35 -19.34
N LYS A 78 -6.15 6.36 -18.87
CA LYS A 78 -6.82 7.62 -18.51
C LYS A 78 -6.26 8.10 -17.18
N ALA A 79 -5.88 9.38 -17.14
CA ALA A 79 -5.59 10.10 -15.90
C ALA A 79 -6.85 10.28 -15.05
#